data_AF-A0A956H590-F1
#
_entry.id   AF-A0A956H590-F1
#
_cell.length_a   1.000
_cell.length_b   1.000
_cell.length_c   1.000
_cell.angle_alpha   90.00
_cell.angle_beta   90.00
_cell.angle_gamma   90.00
#
_symmetry.space_group_name_H-M   'P 1'
#
loop_
_entity.id
_entity.type
_entity.pdbx_description
1 polymer ?
#
loop_
_entity_poly.entity_id
_entity_poly.type
_entity_poly.pdbx_seq_one_letter_code
_entity_poly.pdbx_strand_id
1 'polypeptide(L)'
;DEQWSADTLVHEVGHLQGLEHVACGDAPQPTDEYPYEGGIIGVWGFGVRDYKLHSPTASHDYMGYCYDTNWSSDWTWNRTFARIAGLTSWDMQAPAPPETQAANADGELLIALIPDDGAEPLWWTVRGSLPATLPEGLERIAARAEVGGVSATLPGIRQRMADGDAAVIAVPLPRTGVDDLHLDLAATGRAQVLHAPSTVLARAK
;
A
#
# COMPACT_ATOMS: atom_id res chain seq x y z
N ASP A 1 2.44 14.92 20.13
CA ASP A 1 1.41 15.30 19.16
C ASP A 1 1.67 14.47 17.92
N GLU A 2 0.74 13.60 17.53
CA GLU A 2 0.93 12.58 16.49
C GLU A 2 1.17 13.19 15.11
N GLN A 3 0.56 14.35 14.84
CA GLN A 3 0.70 15.07 13.57
C GLN A 3 2.15 15.51 13.33
N TRP A 4 2.80 16.09 14.34
CA TRP A 4 4.21 16.49 14.26
C TRP A 4 5.16 15.33 13.94
N SER A 5 4.90 14.14 14.49
CA SER A 5 5.69 12.96 14.21
C SER A 5 5.49 12.46 12.77
N ALA A 6 4.25 12.48 12.27
CA ALA A 6 3.95 12.12 10.90
C ALA A 6 4.59 13.10 9.90
N ASP A 7 4.51 14.41 10.17
CA ASP A 7 5.10 15.46 9.35
C ASP A 7 6.64 15.36 9.31
N THR A 8 7.27 15.11 10.45
CA THR A 8 8.72 14.87 10.50
C THR A 8 9.09 13.61 9.72
N LEU A 9 8.36 12.51 9.92
CA LEU A 9 8.64 11.26 9.23
C LEU A 9 8.56 11.43 7.70
N VAL A 10 7.52 12.07 7.18
CA VAL A 10 7.38 12.26 5.74
C VAL A 10 8.47 13.19 5.18
N HIS A 11 8.86 14.23 5.92
CA HIS A 11 9.96 15.13 5.57
C HIS A 11 11.29 14.37 5.43
N GLU A 12 11.65 13.59 6.44
CA GLU A 12 12.91 12.83 6.43
C GLU A 12 12.90 11.69 5.39
N VAL A 13 11.75 11.05 5.17
CA VAL A 13 11.59 10.09 4.07
C VAL A 13 11.77 10.78 2.71
N GLY A 14 11.33 12.03 2.57
CA GLY A 14 11.59 12.86 1.40
C GLY A 14 13.09 13.05 1.13
N HIS A 15 13.89 13.34 2.17
CA HIS A 15 15.34 13.38 2.04
C HIS A 15 15.95 12.04 1.61
N LEU A 16 15.47 10.92 2.14
CA LEU A 16 15.91 9.58 1.69
C LEU A 16 15.56 9.29 0.22
N GLN A 17 14.54 9.95 -0.30
CA GLN A 17 14.14 9.88 -1.71
C GLN A 17 14.89 10.89 -2.60
N GLY A 18 15.77 11.71 -2.03
CA GLY A 18 16.61 12.67 -2.75
C GLY A 18 15.99 14.05 -2.92
N LEU A 19 14.96 14.38 -2.13
CA LEU A 19 14.37 15.72 -2.14
C LEU A 19 15.21 16.68 -1.28
N GLU A 20 15.42 17.87 -1.84
CA GLU A 20 15.96 19.03 -1.12
C GLU A 20 14.82 19.80 -0.46
N HIS A 21 15.15 20.75 0.42
CA HIS A 21 14.16 21.61 1.03
C HIS A 21 13.44 22.49 0.01
N VAL A 22 12.17 22.79 0.29
CA VAL A 22 11.38 23.77 -0.44
C VAL A 22 11.35 25.07 0.36
N ALA A 23 11.43 26.22 -0.33
CA ALA A 23 11.46 27.53 0.29
C ALA A 23 10.13 27.88 0.98
N CYS A 24 10.00 27.57 2.27
CA CYS A 24 8.95 28.06 3.15
C CYS A 24 9.43 28.10 4.59
N GLY A 25 9.16 29.20 5.30
CA GLY A 25 9.69 29.43 6.66
C GLY A 25 11.22 29.53 6.66
N ASP A 26 11.86 28.94 7.68
CA ASP A 26 13.32 28.94 7.86
C ASP A 26 13.99 27.69 7.28
N ALA A 27 13.40 27.08 6.25
CA ALA A 27 13.93 25.89 5.58
C ALA A 27 15.37 26.15 5.07
N PRO A 28 16.37 25.36 5.48
CA PRO A 28 17.77 25.67 5.17
C PRO A 28 18.14 25.21 3.76
N GLN A 29 18.82 26.07 2.98
CA GLN A 29 19.29 25.73 1.62
C GLN A 29 18.18 25.18 0.71
N PRO A 30 17.06 25.93 0.53
CA PRO A 30 16.01 25.48 -0.35
C PRO A 30 16.49 25.40 -1.79
N THR A 31 15.91 24.47 -2.55
CA THR A 31 16.19 24.30 -3.97
C THR A 31 15.60 25.44 -4.80
N ASP A 32 16.36 25.91 -5.81
CA ASP A 32 15.89 26.90 -6.79
C ASP A 32 15.00 26.26 -7.87
N GLU A 33 14.88 24.93 -7.90
CA GLU A 33 14.10 24.19 -8.89
C GLU A 33 12.60 24.12 -8.58
N TYR A 34 12.20 24.49 -7.35
CA TYR A 34 10.81 24.42 -6.94
C TYR A 34 9.99 25.54 -7.61
N PRO A 35 8.90 25.21 -8.34
CA PRO A 35 8.27 26.15 -9.26
C PRO A 35 7.29 27.11 -8.58
N TYR A 36 6.92 26.85 -7.32
CA TYR A 36 5.90 27.61 -6.63
C TYR A 36 6.50 28.45 -5.51
N GLU A 37 6.37 29.77 -5.65
CA GLU A 37 6.87 30.74 -4.69
C GLU A 37 6.27 30.52 -3.30
N GLY A 38 7.09 30.68 -2.26
CA GLY A 38 6.68 30.50 -0.87
C GLY A 38 6.37 29.05 -0.49
N GLY A 39 6.73 28.08 -1.33
CA GLY A 39 6.59 26.67 -1.02
C GLY A 39 5.15 26.17 -1.03
N ILE A 40 4.23 26.92 -1.63
CA ILE A 40 2.84 26.47 -1.81
C ILE A 40 2.78 25.26 -2.75
N ILE A 41 1.71 24.47 -2.71
CA ILE A 41 1.61 23.23 -3.50
C ILE A 41 1.21 23.44 -4.97
N GLY A 42 0.71 24.62 -5.36
CA GLY A 42 0.43 25.01 -6.75
C GLY A 42 -0.79 24.36 -7.41
N VAL A 43 -1.24 23.20 -6.92
CA VAL A 43 -2.40 22.44 -7.40
C VAL A 43 -3.30 21.98 -6.25
N TRP A 44 -4.54 21.59 -6.55
CA TRP A 44 -5.43 21.03 -5.53
C TRP A 44 -4.97 19.63 -5.12
N GLY A 45 -4.84 19.41 -3.81
CA GLY A 45 -4.63 18.09 -3.23
C GLY A 45 -5.92 17.49 -2.67
N PHE A 46 -6.03 16.16 -2.69
CA PHE A 46 -7.14 15.44 -2.06
C PHE A 46 -6.61 14.31 -1.17
N GLY A 47 -6.88 14.41 0.12
CA GLY A 47 -6.53 13.40 1.12
C GLY A 47 -7.52 12.25 1.14
N VAL A 48 -7.11 11.07 0.67
CA VAL A 48 -7.99 9.89 0.64
C VAL A 48 -8.27 9.30 2.04
N ARG A 49 -7.46 9.65 3.05
CA ARG A 49 -7.63 9.17 4.43
C ARG A 49 -8.55 10.06 5.25
N ASP A 50 -8.44 11.38 5.09
CA ASP A 50 -9.19 12.37 5.86
C ASP A 50 -10.28 13.07 5.05
N TYR A 51 -10.39 12.76 3.76
CA TYR A 51 -11.34 13.34 2.80
C TYR A 51 -11.27 14.87 2.72
N LYS A 52 -10.09 15.46 2.94
CA LYS A 52 -9.89 16.91 2.86
C LYS A 52 -9.32 17.36 1.52
N LEU A 53 -9.70 18.57 1.13
CA LEU A 53 -9.08 19.29 0.03
C LEU A 53 -7.96 20.20 0.55
N HIS A 54 -6.79 20.10 -0.05
CA HIS A 54 -5.64 20.93 0.23
C HIS A 54 -5.55 22.04 -0.83
N SER A 55 -5.50 23.28 -0.37
CA SER A 55 -5.58 24.46 -1.21
C SER A 55 -4.27 24.67 -1.97
N PRO A 56 -4.31 24.99 -3.29
CA PRO A 56 -3.13 25.30 -4.08
C PRO A 56 -2.23 26.39 -3.48
N THR A 57 -2.84 27.33 -2.73
CA THR A 57 -2.17 28.54 -2.23
C THR A 57 -2.18 28.68 -0.72
N ALA A 58 -2.90 27.82 0.00
CA ALA A 58 -2.95 27.83 1.47
C ALA A 58 -2.38 26.55 2.08
N SER A 59 -1.88 25.63 1.27
CA SER A 59 -1.13 24.45 1.69
C SER A 59 0.29 24.52 1.16
N HIS A 60 1.22 23.95 1.92
CA HIS A 60 2.65 24.04 1.65
C HIS A 60 3.22 22.64 1.44
N ASP A 61 4.30 22.57 0.66
CA ASP A 61 5.00 21.32 0.42
C ASP A 61 5.61 20.80 1.71
N TYR A 62 5.52 19.48 1.94
CA TYR A 62 6.06 18.85 3.14
C TYR A 62 7.59 18.94 3.24
N MET A 63 8.31 19.32 2.17
CA MET A 63 9.74 19.64 2.21
C MET A 63 10.05 21.08 2.66
N GLY A 64 9.03 21.90 2.94
CA GLY A 64 9.15 23.20 3.57
C GLY A 64 8.94 23.13 5.10
N TYR A 65 9.14 24.26 5.79
CA TYR A 65 9.01 24.35 7.25
C TYR A 65 7.70 25.01 7.69
N CYS A 66 6.69 25.00 6.80
CA CYS A 66 5.37 25.60 7.03
C CYS A 66 4.34 24.52 7.39
N TYR A 67 4.56 23.91 8.56
CA TYR A 67 3.93 22.65 9.00
C TYR A 67 2.41 22.68 9.15
N ASP A 68 1.79 23.85 9.33
CA ASP A 68 0.35 23.96 9.64
C ASP A 68 -0.58 23.42 8.53
N THR A 69 -0.06 23.24 7.31
CA THR A 69 -0.83 22.82 6.13
C THR A 69 -0.01 21.96 5.16
N ASN A 70 0.82 21.07 5.71
CA ASN A 70 1.69 20.21 4.92
C ASN A 70 0.92 19.29 3.98
N TRP A 71 1.36 19.25 2.73
CA TRP A 71 0.85 18.38 1.69
C TRP A 71 1.93 18.10 0.65
N SER A 72 1.71 17.12 -0.23
CA SER A 72 2.59 16.88 -1.37
C SER A 72 2.18 17.79 -2.53
N SER A 73 3.08 18.67 -2.99
CA SER A 73 2.92 19.30 -4.30
C SER A 73 2.98 18.27 -5.43
N ASP A 74 2.55 18.66 -6.64
CA ASP A 74 2.74 17.85 -7.83
C ASP A 74 4.23 17.72 -8.22
N TRP A 75 5.03 18.76 -7.99
CA TRP A 75 6.47 18.74 -8.20
C TRP A 75 7.16 17.69 -7.34
N THR A 76 6.81 17.65 -6.05
CA THR A 76 7.34 16.69 -5.08
C THR A 76 6.82 15.29 -5.38
N TRP A 77 5.51 15.15 -5.63
CA TRP A 77 4.89 13.89 -6.00
C TRP A 77 5.56 13.26 -7.23
N ASN A 78 5.78 14.03 -8.30
CA ASN A 78 6.35 13.50 -9.53
C ASN A 78 7.78 12.98 -9.33
N ARG A 79 8.60 13.66 -8.51
CA ARG A 79 9.97 13.20 -8.18
C ARG A 79 9.93 11.92 -7.36
N THR A 80 9.14 11.91 -6.29
CA THR A 80 8.97 10.73 -5.43
C THR A 80 8.41 9.55 -6.21
N PHE A 81 7.37 9.75 -7.02
CA PHE A 81 6.77 8.72 -7.85
C PHE A 81 7.78 8.15 -8.86
N ALA A 82 8.54 9.01 -9.56
CA ALA A 82 9.57 8.55 -10.49
C ALA A 82 10.65 7.70 -9.79
N ARG A 83 11.07 8.10 -8.58
CA ARG A 83 12.01 7.34 -7.75
C ARG A 83 11.45 5.98 -7.36
N ILE A 84 10.22 5.94 -6.84
CA ILE A 84 9.54 4.69 -6.45
C ILE A 84 9.39 3.78 -7.66
N ALA A 85 8.86 4.29 -8.77
CA ALA A 85 8.69 3.52 -10.00
C ALA A 85 10.03 2.94 -10.51
N GLY A 86 11.11 3.73 -10.44
CA GLY A 86 12.45 3.27 -10.78
C GLY A 86 12.92 2.12 -9.88
N LEU A 87 12.81 2.26 -8.55
CA LEU A 87 13.22 1.24 -7.60
C LEU A 87 12.37 -0.04 -7.72
N THR A 88 11.04 0.09 -7.83
CA THR A 88 10.13 -1.04 -8.00
C THR A 88 10.36 -1.76 -9.33
N SER A 89 10.81 -1.07 -10.38
CA SER A 89 11.14 -1.71 -11.65
C SER A 89 12.31 -2.70 -11.54
N TRP A 90 13.22 -2.51 -10.58
CA TRP A 90 14.35 -3.40 -10.35
C TRP A 90 13.93 -4.66 -9.59
N ASP A 91 12.98 -4.55 -8.67
CA ASP A 91 12.38 -5.69 -7.98
C ASP A 91 11.75 -6.66 -9.01
N MET A 92 11.06 -6.09 -10.02
CA MET A 92 10.50 -6.86 -11.13
C MET A 92 11.54 -7.44 -12.11
N GLN A 93 12.79 -6.99 -12.04
CA GLN A 93 13.92 -7.47 -12.87
C GLN A 93 14.87 -8.38 -12.11
N ALA A 94 14.67 -8.58 -10.80
CA ALA A 94 15.48 -9.50 -10.02
C ALA A 94 15.39 -10.91 -10.65
N PRO A 95 16.52 -11.63 -10.82
CA PRO A 95 16.48 -13.00 -11.28
C PRO A 95 15.54 -13.79 -10.37
N ALA A 96 14.69 -14.63 -10.97
CA ALA A 96 13.89 -15.56 -10.20
C ALA A 96 14.81 -16.29 -9.22
N PRO A 97 14.41 -16.47 -7.95
CA PRO A 97 15.18 -17.25 -7.00
C PRO A 97 15.57 -18.61 -7.62
N PRO A 98 16.69 -19.23 -7.20
CA PRO A 98 17.07 -20.56 -7.67
C PRO A 98 15.86 -21.50 -7.62
N GLU A 99 15.73 -22.46 -8.53
CA GLU A 99 14.54 -23.31 -8.72
C GLU A 99 14.01 -23.98 -7.43
N THR A 100 14.92 -24.21 -6.47
CA THR A 100 14.64 -24.71 -5.11
C THR A 100 13.91 -23.73 -4.18
N GLN A 101 13.95 -22.43 -4.48
CA GLN A 101 13.15 -21.33 -3.91
C GLN A 101 12.06 -20.84 -4.88
N ALA A 102 12.20 -21.07 -6.19
CA ALA A 102 11.22 -20.68 -7.22
C ALA A 102 9.89 -21.42 -7.11
N ALA A 103 9.86 -22.61 -6.51
CA ALA A 103 8.62 -23.30 -6.15
C ALA A 103 7.67 -22.42 -5.30
N ASN A 104 8.22 -21.39 -4.63
CA ASN A 104 7.47 -20.38 -3.89
C ASN A 104 7.43 -19.00 -4.60
N ALA A 105 8.36 -18.68 -5.51
CA ALA A 105 8.44 -17.34 -6.12
C ALA A 105 7.47 -17.09 -7.28
N ASP A 106 6.93 -18.14 -7.87
CA ASP A 106 6.03 -18.08 -9.03
C ASP A 106 4.52 -18.13 -8.65
N GLY A 107 4.20 -17.84 -7.39
CA GLY A 107 2.82 -17.74 -6.92
C GLY A 107 2.26 -16.34 -7.18
N GLU A 108 0.94 -16.24 -7.31
CA GLU A 108 0.24 -14.98 -7.13
C GLU A 108 -0.46 -15.01 -5.79
N LEU A 109 -0.37 -13.92 -5.04
CA LEU A 109 -1.13 -13.71 -3.83
C LEU A 109 -2.26 -12.75 -4.15
N LEU A 110 -3.49 -13.12 -3.79
CA LEU A 110 -4.54 -12.15 -3.56
C LEU A 110 -4.29 -11.48 -2.22
N ILE A 111 -4.26 -10.16 -2.22
CA ILE A 111 -4.20 -9.34 -1.02
C ILE A 111 -5.55 -8.65 -0.83
N ALA A 112 -6.05 -8.66 0.40
CA ALA A 112 -7.23 -7.93 0.81
C ALA A 112 -6.90 -7.02 2.01
N LEU A 113 -7.26 -5.74 1.92
CA LEU A 113 -7.37 -4.86 3.09
C LEU A 113 -8.83 -4.84 3.51
N ILE A 114 -9.10 -5.23 4.76
CA ILE A 114 -10.45 -5.38 5.32
C ILE A 114 -10.58 -4.38 6.47
N PRO A 115 -11.30 -3.27 6.26
CA PRO A 115 -11.64 -2.34 7.33
C PRO A 115 -12.54 -2.97 8.39
N ASP A 116 -12.37 -2.59 9.65
CA ASP A 116 -13.20 -3.05 10.78
C ASP A 116 -14.55 -2.32 10.86
N ASP A 117 -14.65 -1.14 10.24
CA ASP A 117 -15.85 -0.29 10.21
C ASP A 117 -16.95 -0.80 9.25
N GLY A 118 -16.68 -1.91 8.56
CA GLY A 118 -17.58 -2.53 7.60
C GLY A 118 -17.56 -1.89 6.21
N ALA A 119 -16.63 -0.97 5.94
CA ALA A 119 -16.38 -0.49 4.58
C ALA A 119 -15.95 -1.63 3.64
N GLU A 120 -16.17 -1.42 2.35
CA GLU A 120 -15.85 -2.42 1.33
C GLU A 120 -14.34 -2.74 1.32
N PRO A 121 -13.95 -4.03 1.30
CA PRO A 121 -12.54 -4.38 1.25
C PRO A 121 -11.87 -3.92 -0.05
N LEU A 122 -10.58 -3.57 0.04
CA LEU A 122 -9.74 -3.32 -1.13
C LEU A 122 -9.01 -4.60 -1.53
N TRP A 123 -8.98 -4.90 -2.83
CA TRP A 123 -8.44 -6.14 -3.37
C TRP A 123 -7.41 -5.88 -4.45
N TRP A 124 -6.28 -6.58 -4.41
CA TRP A 124 -5.27 -6.55 -5.47
C TRP A 124 -4.48 -7.85 -5.50
N THR A 125 -3.76 -8.10 -6.58
CA THR A 125 -2.85 -9.24 -6.69
C THR A 125 -1.39 -8.79 -6.69
N VAL A 126 -0.52 -9.60 -6.11
CA VAL A 126 0.94 -9.41 -6.15
C VAL A 126 1.61 -10.73 -6.47
N ARG A 127 2.80 -10.69 -7.06
CA ARG A 127 3.62 -11.90 -7.21
C ARG A 127 4.28 -12.24 -5.86
N GLY A 128 4.31 -13.52 -5.52
CA GLY A 128 4.99 -14.03 -4.34
C GLY A 128 4.32 -15.27 -3.74
N SER A 129 4.78 -15.62 -2.54
CA SER A 129 4.26 -16.73 -1.74
C SER A 129 4.06 -16.33 -0.30
N LEU A 130 3.22 -17.11 0.38
CA LEU A 130 3.21 -17.10 1.84
C LEU A 130 4.57 -17.56 2.39
N PRO A 131 5.04 -16.97 3.50
CA PRO A 131 6.27 -17.42 4.14
C PRO A 131 6.09 -18.83 4.74
N ALA A 132 7.12 -19.67 4.63
CA ALA A 132 7.09 -21.04 5.14
C ALA A 132 6.88 -21.07 6.67
N THR A 133 7.56 -20.16 7.38
CA THR A 133 7.42 -19.88 8.81
C THR A 133 6.71 -18.54 9.00
N LEU A 134 5.69 -18.52 9.86
CA LEU A 134 4.98 -17.29 10.15
C LEU A 134 5.75 -16.43 11.16
N PRO A 135 6.02 -15.16 10.82
CA PRO A 135 6.49 -14.19 11.80
C PRO A 135 5.44 -13.96 12.90
N GLU A 136 5.90 -13.43 14.03
CA GLU A 136 5.02 -13.02 15.14
C GLU A 136 4.01 -11.96 14.67
N GLY A 137 2.76 -12.05 15.15
CA GLY A 137 1.67 -11.15 14.77
C GLY A 137 0.92 -11.54 13.50
N LEU A 138 1.33 -12.61 12.80
CA LEU A 138 0.57 -13.18 11.70
C LEU A 138 -0.20 -14.43 12.13
N GLU A 139 -1.46 -14.50 11.71
CA GLU A 139 -2.35 -15.62 11.99
C GLU A 139 -2.59 -16.46 10.72
N ARG A 140 -2.69 -17.79 10.88
CA ARG A 140 -3.16 -18.65 9.78
C ARG A 140 -4.66 -18.50 9.63
N ILE A 141 -5.09 -18.37 8.39
CA ILE A 141 -6.50 -18.47 8.01
C ILE A 141 -6.68 -19.50 6.91
N ALA A 142 -7.93 -19.84 6.61
CA ALA A 142 -8.30 -20.63 5.45
C ALA A 142 -9.28 -19.83 4.60
N ALA A 143 -9.06 -19.85 3.28
CA ALA A 143 -9.99 -19.30 2.31
C ALA A 143 -10.62 -20.45 1.51
N ARG A 144 -11.89 -20.32 1.16
CA ARG A 144 -12.55 -21.26 0.25
C ARG A 144 -12.58 -20.66 -1.16
N ALA A 145 -12.05 -21.39 -2.12
CA ALA A 145 -12.03 -21.01 -3.52
C ALA A 145 -12.84 -21.99 -4.36
N GLU A 146 -13.43 -21.52 -5.45
CA GLU A 146 -13.91 -22.36 -6.53
C GLU A 146 -12.90 -22.32 -7.67
N VAL A 147 -12.38 -23.49 -8.05
CA VAL A 147 -11.33 -23.64 -9.08
C VAL A 147 -11.81 -24.64 -10.11
N GLY A 148 -12.17 -24.16 -11.32
CA GLY A 148 -12.70 -25.02 -12.37
C GLY A 148 -14.04 -25.67 -11.96
N GLY A 149 -14.85 -24.95 -11.18
CA GLY A 149 -16.12 -25.44 -10.64
C GLY A 149 -16.02 -26.45 -9.49
N VAL A 150 -14.85 -26.56 -8.85
CA VAL A 150 -14.64 -27.41 -7.66
C VAL A 150 -14.19 -26.57 -6.47
N SER A 151 -14.85 -26.77 -5.33
CA SER A 151 -14.49 -26.11 -4.08
C SER A 151 -13.18 -26.64 -3.51
N ALA A 152 -12.26 -25.73 -3.20
CA ALA A 152 -10.97 -26.01 -2.59
C ALA A 152 -10.73 -25.09 -1.38
N THR A 153 -9.99 -25.59 -0.39
CA THR A 153 -9.52 -24.76 0.72
C THR A 153 -8.07 -24.33 0.48
N LEU A 154 -7.86 -23.02 0.42
CA LEU A 154 -6.54 -22.39 0.26
C LEU A 154 -6.03 -21.91 1.62
N PRO A 155 -4.73 -22.10 1.92
CA PRO A 155 -4.14 -21.50 3.12
C PRO A 155 -4.08 -19.98 2.96
N GLY A 156 -4.17 -19.24 4.05
CA GLY A 156 -3.96 -17.80 4.04
C GLY A 156 -3.26 -17.33 5.29
N ILE A 157 -2.85 -16.07 5.27
CA ILE A 157 -2.36 -15.36 6.45
C ILE A 157 -3.18 -14.10 6.66
N ARG A 158 -3.33 -13.72 7.93
CA ARG A 158 -3.94 -12.46 8.34
C ARG A 158 -2.98 -11.72 9.26
N GLN A 159 -2.86 -10.42 9.05
CA GLN A 159 -2.19 -9.50 9.94
C GLN A 159 -3.16 -8.38 10.33
N ARG A 160 -3.32 -8.12 11.62
CA ARG A 160 -4.00 -6.90 12.08
C ARG A 160 -3.06 -5.72 11.94
N MET A 161 -3.56 -4.61 11.39
CA MET A 161 -2.78 -3.38 11.37
C MET A 161 -2.58 -2.89 12.81
N ALA A 162 -1.43 -2.25 13.07
CA ALA A 162 -1.03 -1.88 14.43
C ALA A 162 -1.94 -0.82 15.06
N ASP A 163 -2.56 0.02 14.23
CA ASP A 163 -3.59 1.00 14.58
C ASP A 163 -4.98 0.35 14.80
N GLY A 164 -5.13 -0.94 14.50
CA GLY A 164 -6.27 -1.76 14.93
C GLY A 164 -7.50 -1.69 14.03
N ASP A 165 -7.59 -0.72 13.11
CA ASP A 165 -8.81 -0.41 12.34
C ASP A 165 -8.98 -1.24 11.06
N ALA A 166 -8.02 -2.11 10.74
CA ALA A 166 -8.13 -3.00 9.59
C ALA A 166 -7.27 -4.27 9.74
N ALA A 167 -7.57 -5.26 8.91
CA ALA A 167 -6.77 -6.46 8.71
C ALA A 167 -6.29 -6.56 7.26
N VAL A 168 -5.03 -6.96 7.07
CA VAL A 168 -4.50 -7.37 5.77
C VAL A 168 -4.52 -8.88 5.69
N ILE A 169 -5.03 -9.41 4.59
CA ILE A 169 -5.08 -10.84 4.31
C ILE A 169 -4.30 -11.13 3.03
N ALA A 170 -3.53 -12.22 3.04
CA ALA A 170 -2.90 -12.75 1.84
C ALA A 170 -3.28 -14.23 1.63
N VAL A 171 -3.72 -14.57 0.43
CA VAL A 171 -4.10 -15.93 0.01
C VAL A 171 -3.41 -16.24 -1.33
N PRO A 172 -2.68 -17.35 -1.45
CA PRO A 172 -2.08 -17.76 -2.71
C PRO A 172 -3.17 -18.25 -3.67
N LEU A 173 -3.12 -17.75 -4.90
CA LEU A 173 -4.00 -18.14 -5.99
C LEU A 173 -3.35 -19.28 -6.80
N PRO A 174 -4.08 -20.37 -7.10
CA PRO A 174 -3.63 -21.40 -8.03
C PRO A 174 -3.37 -20.85 -9.44
N ARG A 175 -2.31 -21.33 -10.10
CA ARG A 175 -1.98 -20.97 -11.49
C ARG A 175 -3.06 -21.34 -12.51
N THR A 176 -3.95 -22.26 -12.16
CA THR A 176 -5.10 -22.64 -12.99
C THR A 176 -6.18 -21.56 -13.06
N GLY A 177 -6.04 -20.49 -12.26
CA GLY A 177 -7.06 -19.47 -12.06
C GLY A 177 -8.05 -19.85 -10.96
N VAL A 178 -8.80 -18.86 -10.48
CA VAL A 178 -9.87 -19.00 -9.49
C VAL A 178 -11.12 -18.33 -10.05
N ASP A 179 -12.25 -19.04 -10.01
CA ASP A 179 -13.53 -18.55 -10.53
C ASP A 179 -14.25 -17.66 -9.51
N ASP A 180 -14.21 -18.07 -8.23
CA ASP A 180 -14.73 -17.32 -7.09
C ASP A 180 -13.88 -17.60 -5.84
N LEU A 181 -13.77 -16.62 -4.95
CA LEU A 181 -13.06 -16.76 -3.69
C LEU A 181 -13.88 -16.17 -2.54
N HIS A 182 -14.19 -17.05 -1.59
CA HIS A 182 -14.81 -16.73 -0.32
C HIS A 182 -13.77 -16.77 0.80
N LEU A 183 -13.52 -15.65 1.44
CA LEU A 183 -12.75 -15.65 2.68
C LEU A 183 -13.66 -16.07 3.84
N ASP A 184 -13.26 -17.10 4.59
CA ASP A 184 -13.91 -17.47 5.85
C ASP A 184 -13.07 -16.96 7.01
N LEU A 185 -13.45 -15.81 7.55
CA LEU A 185 -12.73 -15.17 8.64
C LEU A 185 -13.21 -15.74 9.97
N ALA A 186 -12.77 -16.96 10.28
CA ALA A 186 -13.02 -17.60 11.57
C ALA A 186 -12.14 -16.98 12.66
N ALA A 187 -12.37 -15.71 13.01
CA ALA A 187 -11.63 -15.02 14.05
C ALA A 187 -12.49 -14.06 14.91
N THR A 188 -13.76 -13.86 14.58
CA THR A 188 -14.66 -12.94 15.33
C THR A 188 -15.97 -13.59 15.79
N GLY A 189 -16.07 -14.93 15.75
CA GLY A 189 -17.27 -15.65 16.20
C GLY A 189 -18.50 -15.48 15.28
N ARG A 190 -18.34 -14.81 14.13
CA ARG A 190 -19.27 -14.83 12.99
C ARG A 190 -18.45 -15.02 11.72
N ALA A 191 -18.73 -16.07 10.97
CA ALA A 191 -18.15 -16.25 9.64
C ALA A 191 -18.64 -15.09 8.75
N GLN A 192 -17.76 -14.13 8.48
CA GLN A 192 -18.00 -13.13 7.44
C GLN A 192 -17.49 -13.72 6.13
N VAL A 193 -18.39 -13.84 5.16
CA VAL A 193 -18.04 -14.27 3.80
C VAL A 193 -17.75 -13.01 3.00
N LEU A 194 -16.49 -12.83 2.61
CA LEU A 194 -16.07 -11.77 1.70
C LEU A 194 -15.80 -12.36 0.33
N HIS A 195 -16.23 -11.67 -0.73
CA HIS A 195 -16.08 -12.09 -2.11
C HIS A 195 -15.04 -11.22 -2.82
N ALA A 196 -14.00 -11.85 -3.36
CA ALA A 196 -13.04 -11.15 -4.19
C ALA A 196 -13.67 -10.84 -5.57
N PRO A 197 -13.52 -9.61 -6.11
CA PRO A 197 -14.06 -9.29 -7.42
C PRO A 197 -13.44 -10.15 -8.53
N SER A 198 -14.27 -10.70 -9.43
CA SER A 198 -13.80 -11.53 -10.55
C SER A 198 -12.81 -10.80 -11.48
N THR A 199 -12.89 -9.47 -11.56
CA THR A 199 -11.94 -8.63 -12.31
C THR A 199 -10.53 -8.62 -11.71
N VAL A 200 -10.41 -8.82 -10.39
CA VAL A 200 -9.12 -8.95 -9.70
C VAL A 200 -8.58 -10.36 -9.88
N LEU A 201 -9.42 -11.38 -9.73
CA LEU A 201 -9.04 -12.78 -9.94
C LEU A 201 -8.60 -13.07 -11.37
N ALA A 202 -9.22 -12.44 -12.38
CA ALA A 202 -8.87 -12.63 -13.79
C ALA A 202 -7.48 -12.06 -14.17
N ARG A 203 -6.93 -11.15 -13.36
CA ARG A 203 -5.57 -10.60 -13.56
C ARG A 203 -4.47 -11.53 -13.03
N ALA A 204 -4.86 -12.54 -12.26
CA ALA A 204 -3.97 -13.57 -11.76
C ALA A 204 -3.73 -14.63 -12.86
N LYS A 205 -2.69 -14.47 -13.68
CA LYS A 205 -2.29 -15.41 -14.76
C LYS A 205 -0.79 -15.41 -15.03
#